data_AF-A0A9E0PB58-F1
#
_entry.id   AF-A0A9E0PB58-F1
#
_cell.length_a   1.000
_cell.length_b   1.000
_cell.length_c   1.000
_cell.angle_alpha   90.00
_cell.angle_beta   90.00
_cell.angle_gamma   90.00
#
_symmetry.space_group_name_H-M   'P 1'
#
loop_
_entity.id
_entity.type
_entity.pdbx_description
1 polymer ?
#
loop_
_entity_poly.entity_id
_entity_poly.type
_entity_poly.pdbx_seq_one_letter_code
_entity_poly.pdbx_strand_id
1 'polypeptide(L)'
;MNQTLIQIRRMVSGLRVRLSTEMLALIASIYFALACNASFWVAIEREAPTQLVQSSLYFICLFVLLTALQFILLTLMINRWTAKPILFVLIIMTVAATYFMSKFGIYLDTDMVRNALNTDWRETRELLSVDMIPYFFMHATLPLAFISIIEIRNEPLRESWWIKPAAVVLAIGVVALSLAPISQSLIPQIRENKGLRHLVTPGNYLMSLARLSADKPHLNREAREVIGLDAIKVNSENEKPLLLIIVLGETVRGENWGLNGYTRQTTPRLAALNVINFSDASSCGTNTEVSVPCMFSSYGR
;
A
#
# COMPACT_ATOMS: atom_id res chain seq x y z
N MET A 1 -13.30 12.19 39.33
CA MET A 1 -12.98 11.53 38.05
C MET A 1 -14.14 10.71 37.46
N ASN A 2 -15.03 10.10 38.26
CA ASN A 2 -16.15 9.29 37.74
C ASN A 2 -17.35 10.10 37.18
N GLN A 3 -17.66 11.29 37.72
CA GLN A 3 -18.84 12.05 37.26
C GLN A 3 -18.70 12.62 35.83
N THR A 4 -17.49 13.02 35.43
CA THR A 4 -17.20 13.51 34.07
C THR A 4 -17.34 12.41 33.03
N LEU A 5 -16.84 11.19 33.34
CA LEU A 5 -17.01 10.02 32.47
C LEU A 5 -18.48 9.60 32.34
N ILE A 6 -19.27 9.70 33.42
CA ILE A 6 -20.71 9.40 33.41
C ILE A 6 -21.48 10.44 32.59
N GLN A 7 -21.14 11.74 32.70
CA GLN A 7 -21.73 12.80 31.89
C GLN A 7 -21.40 12.64 30.40
N ILE A 8 -20.14 12.35 30.06
CA ILE A 8 -19.73 12.06 28.67
C ILE A 8 -20.50 10.84 28.14
N ARG A 9 -20.62 9.76 28.93
CA ARG A 9 -21.37 8.56 28.52
C ARG A 9 -22.86 8.84 28.31
N ARG A 10 -23.47 9.71 29.13
CA ARG A 10 -24.87 10.16 28.96
C ARG A 10 -25.05 11.03 27.72
N MET A 11 -24.12 11.96 27.47
CA MET A 11 -24.16 12.83 26.30
C MET A 11 -23.98 12.03 24.99
N VAL A 12 -23.09 11.03 25.00
CA VAL A 12 -22.92 10.08 23.89
C VAL A 12 -24.13 9.14 23.74
N SER A 13 -24.83 8.80 24.82
CA SER A 13 -26.02 7.93 24.76
C SER A 13 -27.25 8.59 24.10
N GLY A 14 -27.33 9.92 24.09
CA GLY A 14 -28.38 10.67 23.37
C GLY A 14 -28.16 10.76 21.87
N LEU A 15 -26.96 10.44 21.37
CA LEU A 15 -26.55 10.52 19.96
C LEU A 15 -26.48 9.16 19.26
N ARG A 16 -27.18 8.14 19.77
CA ARG A 16 -27.16 6.78 19.21
C ARG A 16 -27.95 6.70 17.90
N VAL A 17 -27.28 7.08 16.81
CA VAL A 17 -27.80 6.90 15.46
C VAL A 17 -27.75 5.41 15.12
N ARG A 18 -28.90 4.87 14.72
CA ARG A 18 -29.03 3.49 14.24
C ARG A 18 -28.82 3.47 12.73
N LEU A 19 -27.73 2.85 12.27
CA LEU A 19 -27.43 2.72 10.85
C LEU A 19 -27.45 1.24 10.42
N SER A 20 -27.84 0.99 9.19
CA SER A 20 -27.66 -0.32 8.56
C SER A 20 -26.17 -0.55 8.25
N THR A 21 -25.80 -1.81 8.02
CA THR A 21 -24.40 -2.16 7.71
C THR A 21 -23.98 -1.57 6.36
N GLU A 22 -24.91 -1.49 5.42
CA GLU A 22 -24.73 -0.94 4.07
C GLU A 22 -24.55 0.57 4.14
N MET A 23 -25.35 1.29 4.93
CA MET A 23 -25.17 2.73 5.09
C MET A 23 -23.82 3.05 5.74
N LEU A 24 -23.39 2.23 6.70
CA LEU A 24 -22.07 2.36 7.30
C LEU A 24 -20.94 2.12 6.28
N ALA A 25 -21.08 1.10 5.41
CA ALA A 25 -20.14 0.85 4.31
C ALA A 25 -20.09 2.04 3.35
N LEU A 26 -21.24 2.62 2.98
CA LEU A 26 -21.32 3.76 2.07
C LEU A 26 -20.63 4.99 2.64
N ILE A 27 -20.90 5.32 3.90
CA ILE A 27 -20.24 6.46 4.59
C ILE A 27 -18.73 6.23 4.66
N ALA A 28 -18.30 5.02 4.99
CA ALA A 28 -16.88 4.68 5.02
C ALA A 28 -16.22 4.77 3.63
N SER A 29 -16.88 4.33 2.57
CA SER A 29 -16.40 4.47 1.19
C SER A 29 -16.26 5.94 0.77
N ILE A 30 -17.26 6.77 1.06
CA ILE A 30 -17.18 8.22 0.77
C ILE A 30 -16.00 8.83 1.52
N TYR A 31 -15.82 8.48 2.80
CA TYR A 31 -14.68 8.92 3.59
C TYR A 31 -13.34 8.48 2.97
N PHE A 32 -13.19 7.20 2.59
CA PHE A 32 -11.96 6.73 1.96
C PHE A 32 -11.69 7.43 0.63
N ALA A 33 -12.70 7.56 -0.24
CA ALA A 33 -12.59 8.22 -1.53
C ALA A 33 -12.18 9.70 -1.40
N LEU A 34 -12.72 10.44 -0.41
CA LEU A 34 -12.41 11.86 -0.22
C LEU A 34 -11.12 12.09 0.58
N ALA A 35 -11.00 11.50 1.76
CA ALA A 35 -9.96 11.84 2.73
C ALA A 35 -8.68 11.01 2.54
N CYS A 36 -8.79 9.75 2.09
CA CYS A 36 -7.65 8.83 2.08
C CYS A 36 -7.05 8.58 0.68
N ASN A 37 -7.70 9.06 -0.38
CA ASN A 37 -7.23 8.90 -1.77
C ASN A 37 -6.64 10.18 -2.38
N ALA A 38 -6.20 11.14 -1.57
CA ALA A 38 -5.63 12.41 -2.05
C ALA A 38 -4.48 12.21 -3.05
N SER A 39 -3.55 11.28 -2.78
CA SER A 39 -2.44 10.97 -3.71
C SER A 39 -2.93 10.43 -5.06
N PHE A 40 -4.03 9.67 -5.09
CA PHE A 40 -4.63 9.20 -6.33
C PHE A 40 -5.24 10.36 -7.13
N TRP A 41 -5.97 11.28 -6.47
CA TRP A 41 -6.55 12.45 -7.12
C TRP A 41 -5.49 13.35 -7.76
N VAL A 42 -4.42 13.64 -7.02
CA VAL A 42 -3.29 14.44 -7.52
C VAL A 42 -2.59 13.74 -8.68
N ALA A 43 -2.42 12.42 -8.63
CA ALA A 43 -1.78 11.67 -9.72
C ALA A 43 -2.64 11.64 -10.99
N ILE A 44 -3.95 11.43 -10.86
CA ILE A 44 -4.88 11.48 -12.00
C ILE A 44 -4.88 12.86 -12.65
N GLU A 45 -4.90 13.93 -11.86
CA GLU A 45 -4.89 15.29 -12.39
C GLU A 45 -3.58 15.63 -13.13
N ARG A 46 -2.43 15.13 -12.64
CA ARG A 46 -1.11 15.37 -13.26
C ARG A 46 -0.92 14.64 -14.59
N GLU A 47 -1.44 13.41 -14.69
CA GLU A 47 -1.27 12.54 -15.85
C GLU A 47 -2.37 12.74 -16.93
N ALA A 48 -3.24 13.72 -16.72
CA ALA A 48 -4.42 13.95 -17.52
C ALA A 48 -4.17 14.77 -18.80
N PRO A 49 -4.63 14.32 -19.99
CA PRO A 49 -4.68 15.16 -21.19
C PRO A 49 -5.65 16.34 -21.01
N THR A 50 -5.21 17.52 -21.44
CA THR A 50 -5.75 18.85 -21.08
C THR A 50 -7.19 19.16 -21.53
N GLN A 51 -7.85 18.36 -22.38
CA GLN A 51 -9.15 18.77 -22.97
C GLN A 51 -10.41 18.04 -22.47
N LEU A 52 -10.32 16.80 -21.95
CA LEU A 52 -11.49 16.02 -21.50
C LEU A 52 -11.53 15.79 -19.98
N VAL A 53 -10.36 15.68 -19.34
CA VAL A 53 -10.24 15.41 -17.90
C VAL A 53 -10.47 16.68 -17.06
N GLN A 54 -10.35 17.87 -17.66
CA GLN A 54 -10.69 19.13 -16.99
C GLN A 54 -12.20 19.35 -16.80
N SER A 55 -13.05 18.46 -17.34
CA SER A 55 -14.49 18.53 -17.09
C SER A 55 -14.81 18.06 -15.68
N SER A 56 -15.53 18.88 -14.90
CA SER A 56 -16.04 18.51 -13.58
C SER A 56 -16.82 17.18 -13.60
N LEU A 57 -17.44 16.84 -14.74
CA LEU A 57 -18.15 15.58 -14.92
C LEU A 57 -17.22 14.36 -14.84
N TYR A 58 -15.99 14.45 -15.37
CA TYR A 58 -15.02 13.36 -15.31
C TYR A 58 -14.66 13.01 -13.86
N PHE A 59 -14.35 14.02 -13.06
CA PHE A 59 -14.02 13.84 -11.64
C PHE A 59 -15.22 13.34 -10.82
N ILE A 60 -16.44 13.81 -11.12
CA ILE A 60 -17.67 13.31 -10.47
C ILE A 60 -17.87 11.83 -10.80
N CYS A 61 -17.78 11.44 -12.07
CA CYS A 61 -17.90 10.05 -12.49
C CYS A 61 -16.81 9.18 -11.86
N LEU A 62 -15.56 9.65 -11.82
CA LEU A 62 -14.45 8.92 -11.20
C LEU A 62 -14.65 8.79 -9.68
N PHE A 63 -15.17 9.82 -9.01
CA PHE A 63 -15.49 9.79 -7.59
C PHE A 63 -16.59 8.78 -7.27
N VAL A 64 -17.66 8.77 -8.06
CA VAL A 64 -18.75 7.81 -7.93
C VAL A 64 -18.25 6.39 -8.19
N LEU A 65 -17.43 6.19 -9.22
CA LEU A 65 -16.80 4.91 -9.55
C LEU A 65 -15.94 4.40 -8.39
N LEU A 66 -15.05 5.23 -7.87
CA LEU A 66 -14.16 4.89 -6.76
C LEU A 66 -14.95 4.52 -5.50
N THR A 67 -15.94 5.34 -5.15
CA THR A 67 -16.82 5.12 -4.01
C THR A 67 -17.61 3.81 -4.15
N ALA A 68 -18.15 3.53 -5.34
CA ALA A 68 -18.92 2.31 -5.61
C ALA A 68 -18.04 1.05 -5.53
N LEU A 69 -16.81 1.09 -6.04
CA LEU A 69 -15.85 -0.01 -5.91
C LEU A 69 -15.47 -0.28 -4.44
N GLN A 70 -15.19 0.77 -3.68
CA GLN A 70 -14.90 0.66 -2.25
C GLN A 70 -16.13 0.16 -1.47
N PHE A 71 -17.34 0.58 -1.85
CA PHE A 71 -18.58 0.11 -1.24
C PHE A 71 -18.80 -1.38 -1.47
N ILE A 72 -18.57 -1.88 -2.68
CA ILE A 72 -18.62 -3.32 -2.99
C ILE A 72 -17.62 -4.07 -2.10
N LEU A 73 -16.36 -3.61 -2.06
CA LEU A 73 -15.31 -4.21 -1.24
C LEU A 73 -15.71 -4.28 0.24
N LEU A 74 -16.12 -3.15 0.84
CA LEU A 74 -16.50 -3.09 2.24
C LEU A 74 -17.73 -3.96 2.53
N THR A 75 -18.77 -3.92 1.68
CA THR A 75 -20.01 -4.70 1.86
C THR A 75 -19.76 -6.21 1.88
N LEU A 76 -18.77 -6.68 1.10
CA LEU A 76 -18.32 -8.06 1.07
C LEU A 76 -17.49 -8.44 2.32
N MET A 77 -16.67 -7.52 2.83
CA MET A 77 -15.80 -7.77 3.99
C MET A 77 -16.53 -7.69 5.34
N ILE A 78 -17.48 -6.76 5.48
CA ILE A 78 -18.09 -6.47 6.78
C ILE A 78 -19.43 -7.19 6.98
N ASN A 79 -19.66 -7.68 8.20
CA ASN A 79 -20.96 -8.18 8.65
C ASN A 79 -21.37 -7.43 9.93
N ARG A 80 -22.60 -7.67 10.44
CA ARG A 80 -23.12 -6.95 11.62
C ARG A 80 -22.22 -7.05 12.88
N TRP A 81 -21.42 -8.11 13.00
CA TRP A 81 -20.52 -8.37 14.13
C TRP A 81 -19.12 -7.81 13.86
N THR A 82 -18.66 -7.92 12.61
CA THR A 82 -17.29 -7.56 12.21
C THR A 82 -17.14 -6.15 11.68
N ALA A 83 -18.23 -5.43 11.40
CA ALA A 83 -18.18 -4.09 10.79
C ALA A 83 -17.38 -3.08 11.62
N LYS A 84 -17.66 -2.97 12.92
CA LYS A 84 -16.89 -2.06 13.78
C LYS A 84 -15.40 -2.41 13.86
N PRO A 85 -14.98 -3.63 14.22
CA PRO A 85 -13.56 -3.95 14.34
C PRO A 85 -12.83 -3.86 12.99
N ILE A 86 -13.44 -4.33 11.89
CA ILE A 86 -12.82 -4.25 10.56
C ILE A 86 -12.65 -2.79 10.14
N LEU A 87 -13.67 -1.94 10.28
CA LEU A 87 -13.56 -0.53 9.91
C LEU A 87 -12.56 0.22 10.79
N PHE A 88 -12.48 -0.10 12.08
CA PHE A 88 -11.50 0.50 12.99
C PHE A 88 -10.07 0.22 12.52
N VAL A 89 -9.76 -1.06 12.23
CA VAL A 89 -8.45 -1.47 11.71
C VAL A 89 -8.20 -0.86 10.33
N LEU A 90 -9.18 -0.93 9.42
CA LEU A 90 -9.04 -0.38 8.07
C LEU A 90 -8.76 1.12 8.09
N ILE A 91 -9.46 1.91 8.92
CA ILE A 91 -9.20 3.36 9.00
C ILE A 91 -7.78 3.64 9.47
N ILE A 92 -7.32 2.98 10.54
CA ILE A 92 -5.96 3.18 11.05
C ILE A 92 -4.93 2.80 9.99
N MET A 93 -5.08 1.62 9.37
CA MET A 93 -4.18 1.13 8.33
C MET A 93 -4.19 2.03 7.09
N THR A 94 -5.36 2.51 6.68
CA THR A 94 -5.50 3.40 5.52
C THR A 94 -4.89 4.76 5.79
N VAL A 95 -5.08 5.32 6.99
CA VAL A 95 -4.46 6.61 7.38
C VAL A 95 -2.93 6.47 7.42
N ALA A 96 -2.41 5.37 7.96
CA ALA A 96 -0.99 5.06 7.91
C ALA A 96 -0.48 4.97 6.46
N ALA A 97 -1.16 4.17 5.64
CA ALA A 97 -0.86 3.99 4.21
C ALA A 97 -0.82 5.33 3.48
N THR A 98 -1.86 6.15 3.59
CA THR A 98 -1.93 7.46 2.93
C THR A 98 -0.85 8.40 3.44
N TYR A 99 -0.52 8.39 4.74
CA TYR A 99 0.61 9.17 5.26
C TYR A 99 1.92 8.80 4.57
N PHE A 100 2.26 7.51 4.51
CA PHE A 100 3.51 7.06 3.88
C PHE A 100 3.52 7.36 2.37
N MET A 101 2.40 7.16 1.69
CA MET A 101 2.25 7.50 0.27
C MET A 101 2.43 9.00 0.02
N SER A 102 1.87 9.87 0.86
CA SER A 102 1.99 11.32 0.69
C SER A 102 3.37 11.86 1.10
N LYS A 103 4.00 11.31 2.15
CA LYS A 103 5.30 11.78 2.65
C LYS A 103 6.47 11.26 1.80
N PHE A 104 6.43 10.00 1.38
CA PHE A 104 7.54 9.32 0.72
C PHE A 104 7.28 9.01 -0.77
N GLY A 105 6.07 9.26 -1.28
CA GLY A 105 5.74 8.99 -2.69
C GLY A 105 5.71 7.50 -3.03
N ILE A 106 5.54 6.62 -2.04
CA ILE A 106 5.54 5.17 -2.26
C ILE A 106 4.23 4.70 -2.90
N TYR A 107 4.33 3.60 -3.66
CA TYR A 107 3.19 2.83 -4.13
C TYR A 107 3.01 1.59 -3.24
N LEU A 108 1.77 1.27 -2.86
CA LEU A 108 1.47 0.07 -2.05
C LEU A 108 1.11 -1.09 -2.97
N ASP A 109 2.12 -1.68 -3.59
CA ASP A 109 2.02 -2.91 -4.36
C ASP A 109 2.32 -4.16 -3.51
N THR A 110 2.35 -5.34 -4.13
CA THR A 110 2.60 -6.62 -3.45
C THR A 110 3.98 -6.64 -2.80
N ASP A 111 4.99 -6.10 -3.47
CA ASP A 111 6.36 -6.08 -2.98
C ASP A 111 6.49 -5.15 -1.75
N MET A 112 5.85 -3.98 -1.78
CA MET A 112 5.82 -3.08 -0.62
C MET A 112 5.08 -3.69 0.58
N VAL A 113 3.96 -4.38 0.36
CA VAL A 113 3.28 -5.11 1.44
C VAL A 113 4.16 -6.23 1.98
N ARG A 114 4.89 -6.94 1.13
CA ARG A 114 5.83 -7.98 1.56
C ARG A 114 7.00 -7.41 2.37
N ASN A 115 7.55 -6.28 1.93
CA ASN A 115 8.58 -5.53 2.67
C ASN A 115 8.09 -5.12 4.06
N ALA A 116 6.87 -4.57 4.14
CA ALA A 116 6.26 -4.16 5.41
C ALA A 116 5.97 -5.33 6.37
N LEU A 117 5.78 -6.55 5.85
CA LEU A 117 5.59 -7.75 6.67
C LEU A 117 6.90 -8.39 7.13
N ASN A 118 8.00 -8.19 6.40
CA ASN A 118 9.30 -8.81 6.65
C ASN A 118 10.33 -7.86 7.29
N THR A 119 9.99 -6.59 7.54
CA THR A 119 10.87 -5.60 8.18
C THR A 119 11.05 -5.86 9.68
N ASP A 120 12.19 -5.42 10.22
CA ASP A 120 12.48 -5.49 11.66
C ASP A 120 11.94 -4.25 12.41
N TRP A 121 11.76 -4.40 13.72
CA TRP A 121 11.34 -3.30 14.59
C TRP A 121 12.29 -2.10 14.54
N ARG A 122 13.60 -2.33 14.40
CA ARG A 122 14.60 -1.26 14.35
C ARG A 122 14.43 -0.38 13.11
N GLU A 123 14.23 -0.99 11.94
CA GLU A 123 13.97 -0.28 10.69
C GLU A 123 12.64 0.50 10.74
N THR A 124 11.59 -0.14 11.25
CA THR A 124 10.26 0.47 11.36
C THR A 124 10.27 1.72 12.25
N ARG A 125 11.02 1.68 13.36
CA ARG A 125 11.09 2.82 14.29
C ARG A 125 11.71 4.06 13.66
N GLU A 126 12.67 3.89 12.76
CA GLU A 126 13.31 5.01 12.05
C GLU A 126 12.35 5.73 11.09
N LEU A 127 11.30 5.03 10.65
CA LEU A 127 10.25 5.60 9.79
C LEU A 127 9.16 6.36 10.57
N LEU A 128 9.06 6.15 11.89
CA LEU A 128 8.09 6.85 12.73
C LEU A 128 8.54 8.29 12.99
N SER A 129 7.73 9.25 12.54
CA SER A 129 7.98 10.68 12.73
C SER A 129 6.92 11.31 13.62
N VAL A 130 7.32 12.35 14.37
CA VAL A 130 6.40 13.19 15.16
C VAL A 130 5.33 13.85 14.26
N ASP A 131 5.67 14.11 12.99
CA ASP A 131 4.74 14.64 11.98
C ASP A 131 3.52 13.74 11.72
N MET A 132 3.61 12.44 12.07
CA MET A 132 2.50 11.50 11.94
C MET A 132 1.35 11.82 12.90
N ILE A 133 1.65 12.35 14.09
CA ILE A 133 0.64 12.60 15.13
C ILE A 133 -0.46 13.55 14.65
N PRO A 134 -0.16 14.78 14.17
CA PRO A 134 -1.20 15.67 13.67
C PRO A 134 -1.93 15.08 12.46
N TYR A 135 -1.24 14.33 11.60
CA TYR A 135 -1.86 13.68 10.45
C TYR A 135 -2.91 12.65 10.86
N PHE A 136 -2.57 11.77 11.80
CA PHE A 136 -3.48 10.78 12.37
C PHE A 136 -4.64 11.43 13.12
N PHE A 137 -4.37 12.50 13.87
CA PHE A 137 -5.43 13.23 14.56
C PHE A 137 -6.44 13.83 13.57
N MET A 138 -5.97 14.43 12.48
CA MET A 138 -6.82 15.03 11.46
C MET A 138 -7.65 13.99 10.70
N HIS A 139 -7.07 12.85 10.33
CA HIS A 139 -7.72 11.89 9.45
C HIS A 139 -8.43 10.75 10.21
N ALA A 140 -7.87 10.23 11.31
CA ALA A 140 -8.43 9.07 12.01
C ALA A 140 -9.42 9.45 13.13
N THR A 141 -9.24 10.57 13.85
CA THR A 141 -10.03 10.85 15.05
C THR A 141 -11.53 10.98 14.76
N LEU A 142 -11.91 11.75 13.74
CA LEU A 142 -13.31 11.95 13.37
C LEU A 142 -14.02 10.64 12.95
N PRO A 143 -13.51 9.85 11.99
CA PRO A 143 -14.19 8.62 11.57
C PRO A 143 -14.19 7.54 12.66
N LEU A 144 -13.14 7.44 13.49
CA LEU A 144 -13.12 6.48 14.60
C LEU A 144 -14.10 6.86 15.73
N ALA A 145 -14.21 8.15 16.05
CA ALA A 145 -15.22 8.64 16.99
C ALA A 145 -16.64 8.35 16.46
N PHE A 146 -16.87 8.61 15.17
CA PHE A 146 -18.15 8.34 14.52
C PHE A 146 -18.56 6.86 14.62
N ILE A 147 -17.69 5.92 14.27
CA ILE A 147 -17.94 4.47 14.37
C ILE A 147 -18.21 4.02 15.81
N SER A 148 -17.55 4.66 16.79
CA SER A 148 -17.71 4.34 18.21
C SER A 148 -19.11 4.69 18.74
N ILE A 149 -19.74 5.74 18.20
CA ILE A 149 -21.05 6.24 18.64
C ILE A 149 -22.22 5.49 17.98
N ILE A 150 -22.05 5.02 16.74
CA ILE A 150 -23.12 4.38 15.96
C ILE A 150 -23.55 3.05 16.57
N GLU A 151 -24.85 2.78 16.59
CA GLU A 151 -25.39 1.45 16.85
C GLU A 151 -25.78 0.77 15.52
N ILE A 152 -25.27 -0.44 15.30
CA ILE A 152 -25.62 -1.20 14.10
C ILE A 152 -27.03 -1.76 14.29
N ARG A 153 -27.93 -1.47 13.34
CA ARG A 153 -29.29 -1.99 13.36
C ARG A 153 -29.27 -3.52 13.19
N ASN A 154 -29.90 -4.22 14.12
CA ASN A 154 -30.09 -5.66 14.04
C ASN A 154 -31.27 -5.99 13.12
N GLU A 155 -31.02 -6.14 11.83
CA GLU A 155 -32.02 -6.67 10.91
C GLU A 155 -32.10 -8.21 11.02
N PRO A 156 -33.29 -8.81 10.89
CA PRO A 156 -33.45 -10.26 10.93
C PRO A 156 -32.65 -10.92 9.78
N LEU A 157 -32.04 -12.08 10.06
CA LEU A 157 -31.19 -12.83 9.10
C LEU A 157 -31.85 -13.06 7.74
N ARG A 158 -33.19 -13.22 7.72
CA ARG A 158 -33.99 -13.49 6.52
C ARG A 158 -34.11 -12.30 5.58
N GLU A 159 -34.17 -11.07 6.10
CA GLU A 159 -34.20 -9.85 5.30
C GLU A 159 -32.80 -9.50 4.79
N SER A 160 -31.77 -9.74 5.62
CA SER A 160 -30.37 -9.51 5.26
C SER A 160 -29.87 -10.37 4.10
N TRP A 161 -30.51 -11.52 3.81
CA TRP A 161 -30.15 -12.40 2.70
C TRP A 161 -30.35 -11.80 1.32
N TRP A 162 -31.32 -10.89 1.15
CA TRP A 162 -31.58 -10.24 -0.13
C TRP A 162 -31.02 -8.81 -0.22
N ILE A 163 -31.01 -8.08 0.90
CA ILE A 163 -30.56 -6.68 0.94
C ILE A 163 -29.09 -6.55 0.53
N LYS A 164 -28.21 -7.41 1.05
CA LYS A 164 -26.76 -7.34 0.74
C LYS A 164 -26.46 -7.63 -0.74
N PRO A 165 -26.92 -8.77 -1.31
CA PRO A 165 -26.74 -9.01 -2.74
C PRO A 165 -27.38 -7.92 -3.61
N ALA A 166 -28.57 -7.43 -3.27
CA ALA A 166 -29.23 -6.36 -4.01
C ALA A 166 -28.40 -5.06 -3.98
N ALA A 167 -27.83 -4.69 -2.83
CA ALA A 167 -26.95 -3.53 -2.69
C ALA A 167 -25.67 -3.67 -3.54
N VAL A 168 -25.07 -4.87 -3.58
CA VAL A 168 -23.91 -5.15 -4.44
C VAL A 168 -24.27 -5.07 -5.91
N VAL A 169 -25.39 -5.66 -6.34
CA VAL A 169 -25.87 -5.57 -7.73
C VAL A 169 -26.15 -4.13 -8.13
N LEU A 170 -26.79 -3.35 -7.26
CA LEU A 170 -27.01 -1.93 -7.48
C LEU A 170 -25.68 -1.18 -7.64
N ALA A 171 -24.71 -1.44 -6.76
CA ALA A 171 -23.39 -0.82 -6.83
C ALA A 171 -22.63 -1.20 -8.11
N ILE A 172 -22.77 -2.44 -8.61
CA ILE A 172 -22.23 -2.84 -9.92
C ILE A 172 -22.88 -2.03 -11.05
N GLY A 173 -24.19 -1.80 -10.98
CA GLY A 173 -24.89 -0.90 -11.91
C GLY A 173 -24.33 0.53 -11.87
N VAL A 174 -24.08 1.06 -10.67
CA VAL A 174 -23.45 2.39 -10.49
C VAL A 174 -22.02 2.42 -11.04
N VAL A 175 -21.23 1.35 -10.86
CA VAL A 175 -19.90 1.21 -11.47
C VAL A 175 -20.00 1.28 -13.00
N ALA A 176 -20.91 0.52 -13.61
CA ALA A 176 -21.08 0.54 -15.06
C ALA A 176 -21.51 1.93 -15.58
N LEU A 177 -22.48 2.57 -14.93
CA LEU A 177 -23.00 3.89 -15.31
C LEU A 177 -21.95 5.01 -15.14
N SER A 178 -21.14 4.95 -14.08
CA SER A 178 -20.07 5.93 -13.83
C SER A 178 -18.85 5.71 -14.72
N LEU A 179 -18.53 4.46 -15.06
CA LEU A 179 -17.39 4.13 -15.92
C LEU A 179 -17.68 4.42 -17.40
N ALA A 180 -18.91 4.17 -17.89
CA ALA A 180 -19.27 4.35 -19.29
C ALA A 180 -18.81 5.69 -19.91
N PRO A 181 -19.14 6.88 -19.34
CA PRO A 181 -18.77 8.17 -19.92
C PRO A 181 -17.27 8.48 -19.87
N ILE A 182 -16.52 7.91 -18.92
CA ILE A 182 -15.10 8.20 -18.71
C ILE A 182 -14.16 7.11 -19.23
N SER A 183 -14.70 5.98 -19.67
CA SER A 183 -13.95 4.77 -20.03
C SER A 183 -12.86 5.01 -21.08
N GLN A 184 -13.18 5.79 -22.12
CA GLN A 184 -12.24 6.12 -23.20
C GLN A 184 -11.03 6.93 -22.72
N SER A 185 -11.17 7.70 -21.64
CA SER A 185 -10.07 8.47 -21.07
C SER A 185 -9.38 7.74 -19.93
N LEU A 186 -10.12 7.07 -19.05
CA LEU A 186 -9.60 6.42 -17.84
C LEU A 186 -8.81 5.14 -18.16
N ILE A 187 -9.28 4.30 -19.08
CA ILE A 187 -8.64 3.02 -19.39
C ILE A 187 -7.22 3.20 -19.95
N PRO A 188 -6.99 4.09 -20.94
CA PRO A 188 -5.62 4.38 -21.41
C PRO A 188 -4.72 4.93 -20.31
N GLN A 189 -5.21 5.89 -19.51
CA GLN A 189 -4.44 6.48 -18.41
C GLN A 189 -3.96 5.43 -17.40
N ILE A 190 -4.85 4.53 -16.95
CA ILE A 190 -4.45 3.46 -16.02
C ILE A 190 -3.51 2.44 -16.70
N ARG A 191 -3.66 2.22 -18.01
CA ARG A 191 -2.82 1.27 -18.77
C ARG A 191 -1.39 1.79 -18.97
N GLU A 192 -1.25 3.08 -19.27
CA GLU A 192 0.03 3.76 -19.42
C GLU A 192 0.69 3.95 -18.05
N ASN A 193 -0.08 4.41 -17.07
CA ASN A 193 0.39 4.65 -15.71
C ASN A 193 -0.09 3.55 -14.75
N LYS A 194 0.50 2.35 -14.89
CA LYS A 194 0.16 1.17 -14.06
C LYS A 194 0.29 1.42 -12.55
N GLY A 195 1.08 2.40 -12.14
CA GLY A 195 1.23 2.83 -10.74
C GLY A 195 -0.05 3.38 -10.11
N LEU A 196 -0.95 3.99 -10.90
CA LEU A 196 -2.15 4.67 -10.38
C LEU A 196 -3.04 3.75 -9.55
N ARG A 197 -3.17 2.48 -9.93
CA ARG A 197 -3.98 1.49 -9.19
C ARG A 197 -3.42 1.19 -7.79
N HIS A 198 -2.12 1.37 -7.59
CA HIS A 198 -1.44 1.15 -6.32
C HIS A 198 -1.56 2.36 -5.38
N LEU A 199 -2.18 3.45 -5.84
CA LEU A 199 -2.54 4.62 -5.03
C LEU A 199 -3.96 4.56 -4.46
N VAL A 200 -4.79 3.62 -4.91
CA VAL A 200 -6.19 3.53 -4.49
C VAL A 200 -6.32 2.82 -3.13
N THR A 201 -6.49 3.56 -2.04
CA THR A 201 -6.64 3.01 -0.68
C THR A 201 -8.12 2.84 -0.31
N PRO A 202 -8.50 1.83 0.50
CA PRO A 202 -7.70 0.71 1.01
C PRO A 202 -7.50 -0.44 0.01
N GLY A 203 -8.05 -0.34 -1.20
CA GLY A 203 -8.08 -1.44 -2.17
C GLY A 203 -6.69 -1.95 -2.59
N ASN A 204 -5.70 -1.07 -2.65
CA ASN A 204 -4.32 -1.36 -3.02
C ASN A 204 -3.69 -2.42 -2.11
N TYR A 205 -3.56 -2.14 -0.82
CA TYR A 205 -2.92 -3.06 0.12
C TYR A 205 -3.79 -4.28 0.42
N LEU A 206 -5.13 -4.16 0.35
CA LEU A 206 -6.03 -5.32 0.50
C LEU A 206 -5.87 -6.31 -0.64
N MET A 207 -5.80 -5.83 -1.88
CA MET A 207 -5.56 -6.69 -3.04
C MET A 207 -4.14 -7.25 -3.03
N SER A 208 -3.14 -6.45 -2.65
CA SER A 208 -1.75 -6.90 -2.50
C SER A 208 -1.62 -7.99 -1.45
N LEU A 209 -2.29 -7.85 -0.30
CA LEU A 209 -2.33 -8.88 0.74
C LEU A 209 -3.06 -10.15 0.27
N ALA A 210 -4.20 -10.00 -0.40
CA ALA A 210 -4.93 -11.13 -0.97
C ALA A 210 -4.07 -11.90 -1.99
N ARG A 211 -3.37 -11.19 -2.88
CA ARG A 211 -2.42 -11.78 -3.83
C ARG A 211 -1.28 -12.50 -3.13
N LEU A 212 -0.67 -11.87 -2.12
CA LEU A 212 0.43 -12.47 -1.36
C LEU A 212 -0.03 -13.75 -0.62
N SER A 213 -1.27 -13.79 -0.14
CA SER A 213 -1.84 -14.99 0.50
C SER A 213 -2.23 -16.09 -0.48
N ALA A 214 -2.60 -15.71 -1.71
CA ALA A 214 -2.94 -16.64 -2.79
C ALA A 214 -1.70 -17.16 -3.51
N ASP A 215 -0.60 -16.39 -3.48
CA ASP A 215 0.75 -16.86 -3.72
C ASP A 215 1.03 -17.93 -2.68
N LYS A 216 0.74 -19.18 -3.05
CA LYS A 216 1.35 -20.30 -2.36
C LYS A 216 2.84 -20.06 -2.54
N PRO A 217 3.61 -19.88 -1.46
CA PRO A 217 5.04 -19.90 -1.64
C PRO A 217 5.33 -21.17 -2.42
N HIS A 218 6.15 -21.08 -3.46
CA HIS A 218 6.75 -22.24 -4.09
C HIS A 218 7.69 -22.99 -3.11
N LEU A 219 7.40 -22.95 -1.80
CA LEU A 219 7.52 -24.05 -0.84
C LEU A 219 6.73 -25.30 -1.30
N ASN A 220 6.70 -25.59 -2.61
CA ASN A 220 6.79 -26.97 -2.99
C ASN A 220 8.01 -27.49 -2.25
N ARG A 221 7.77 -28.52 -1.45
CA ARG A 221 8.77 -29.47 -0.97
C ARG A 221 9.45 -30.19 -2.16
N GLU A 222 9.68 -29.52 -3.27
CA GLU A 222 10.72 -29.91 -4.20
C GLU A 222 12.00 -29.82 -3.37
N ALA A 223 12.65 -30.97 -3.21
CA ALA A 223 13.87 -31.07 -2.43
C ALA A 223 14.81 -29.97 -2.91
N ARG A 224 15.35 -29.16 -1.97
CA ARG A 224 16.32 -28.12 -2.31
C ARG A 224 17.35 -28.71 -3.27
N GLU A 225 17.40 -28.18 -4.49
CA GLU A 225 18.34 -28.65 -5.49
C GLU A 225 19.74 -28.21 -5.07
N VAL A 226 20.64 -29.18 -4.89
CA VAL A 226 22.04 -28.90 -4.58
C VAL A 226 22.76 -28.69 -5.90
N ILE A 227 23.25 -27.48 -6.14
CA ILE A 227 24.03 -27.09 -7.32
C ILE A 227 25.53 -27.06 -7.00
N GLY A 228 26.39 -27.22 -8.03
CA GLY A 228 27.85 -27.10 -7.89
C GLY A 228 28.54 -28.29 -7.21
N LEU A 229 28.00 -29.50 -7.34
CA LEU A 229 28.57 -30.72 -6.75
C LEU A 229 29.95 -31.10 -7.32
N ASP A 230 30.29 -30.59 -8.50
CA ASP A 230 31.53 -30.78 -9.22
C ASP A 230 32.57 -29.68 -8.95
N ALA A 231 32.26 -28.70 -8.09
CA ALA A 231 33.15 -27.59 -7.78
C ALA A 231 34.38 -28.07 -6.98
N ILE A 232 35.57 -28.00 -7.59
CA ILE A 232 36.85 -28.34 -6.95
C ILE A 232 37.71 -27.08 -6.88
N LYS A 233 38.25 -26.78 -5.68
CA LYS A 233 39.23 -25.70 -5.53
C LYS A 233 40.59 -26.17 -6.04
N VAL A 234 41.03 -25.64 -7.17
CA VAL A 234 42.41 -25.85 -7.66
C VAL A 234 43.33 -24.91 -6.89
N ASN A 235 44.11 -25.44 -5.94
CA ASN A 235 45.16 -24.68 -5.27
C ASN A 235 46.51 -25.00 -5.95
N SER A 236 47.29 -24.00 -6.33
CA SER A 236 48.70 -24.22 -6.67
C SER A 236 49.54 -24.43 -5.41
N GLU A 237 50.48 -25.37 -5.43
CA GLU A 237 51.28 -25.79 -4.26
C GLU A 237 52.13 -24.68 -3.62
N ASN A 238 52.26 -23.51 -4.26
CA ASN A 238 53.06 -22.37 -3.80
C ASN A 238 52.25 -21.05 -3.69
N GLU A 239 50.92 -21.08 -3.73
CA GLU A 239 50.11 -19.86 -3.64
C GLU A 239 49.74 -19.49 -2.20
N LYS A 240 49.87 -18.21 -1.88
CA LYS A 240 49.36 -17.64 -0.62
C LYS A 240 47.84 -17.87 -0.54
N PRO A 241 47.27 -18.05 0.67
CA PRO A 241 45.82 -18.17 0.84
C PRO A 241 45.08 -16.97 0.22
N LEU A 242 44.12 -17.25 -0.66
CA LEU A 242 43.23 -16.24 -1.22
C LEU A 242 42.18 -15.81 -0.17
N LEU A 243 42.14 -14.52 0.17
CA LEU A 243 41.09 -13.91 0.99
C LEU A 243 40.21 -13.05 0.09
N LEU A 244 38.94 -13.45 -0.07
CA LEU A 244 37.91 -12.67 -0.76
C LEU A 244 36.98 -12.05 0.29
N ILE A 245 36.76 -10.74 0.19
CA ILE A 245 35.79 -10.00 1.00
C ILE A 245 34.75 -9.43 0.06
N ILE A 246 33.48 -9.77 0.28
CA ILE A 246 32.34 -9.21 -0.45
C ILE A 246 31.64 -8.22 0.48
N VAL A 247 31.56 -6.96 0.05
CA VAL A 247 30.86 -5.90 0.76
C VAL A 247 29.52 -5.68 0.09
N LEU A 248 28.43 -6.04 0.76
CA LEU A 248 27.08 -5.76 0.33
C LEU A 248 26.67 -4.38 0.85
N GLY A 249 26.51 -3.42 -0.05
CA GLY A 249 26.04 -2.07 0.29
C GLY A 249 24.54 -2.04 0.60
N GLU A 250 24.09 -0.94 1.19
CA GLU A 250 22.68 -0.68 1.49
C GLU A 250 22.32 0.73 0.99
N THR A 251 21.27 0.86 0.17
CA THR A 251 20.68 2.12 -0.33
C THR A 251 21.65 3.12 -1.05
N VAL A 252 22.93 2.79 -1.25
CA VAL A 252 23.88 3.63 -2.01
C VAL A 252 23.52 3.64 -3.49
N ARG A 253 23.54 4.84 -4.11
CA ARG A 253 23.23 5.03 -5.54
C ARG A 253 24.39 5.65 -6.31
N GLY A 254 24.54 5.25 -7.57
CA GLY A 254 25.62 5.69 -8.45
C GLY A 254 25.67 7.21 -8.70
N GLU A 255 24.53 7.89 -8.71
CA GLU A 255 24.43 9.35 -8.94
C GLU A 255 25.15 10.19 -7.87
N ASN A 256 25.26 9.68 -6.65
CA ASN A 256 25.93 10.36 -5.53
C ASN A 256 27.31 9.77 -5.21
N TRP A 257 27.84 8.94 -6.10
CA TRP A 257 29.12 8.27 -5.91
C TRP A 257 30.27 9.13 -6.43
N GLY A 258 31.22 9.49 -5.56
CA GLY A 258 32.30 10.41 -5.89
C GLY A 258 33.20 9.93 -7.03
N LEU A 259 33.47 8.62 -7.12
CA LEU A 259 34.22 8.02 -8.23
C LEU A 259 33.47 8.07 -9.57
N ASN A 260 32.15 8.28 -9.57
CA ASN A 260 31.35 8.47 -10.79
C ASN A 260 31.30 9.93 -11.25
N GLY A 261 32.06 10.83 -10.63
CA GLY A 261 32.09 12.24 -11.00
C GLY A 261 31.02 13.09 -10.34
N TYR A 262 30.43 12.63 -9.22
CA TYR A 262 29.49 13.44 -8.44
C TYR A 262 30.15 14.76 -7.97
N THR A 263 29.39 15.86 -7.98
CA THR A 263 29.91 17.22 -7.68
C THR A 263 30.61 17.31 -6.32
N ARG A 264 30.20 16.50 -5.35
CA ARG A 264 30.90 16.37 -4.06
C ARG A 264 31.68 15.05 -4.05
N GLN A 265 32.94 15.10 -3.64
CA GLN A 265 33.74 13.90 -3.47
C GLN A 265 33.27 13.10 -2.22
N THR A 266 32.34 12.17 -2.41
CA THR A 266 31.75 11.33 -1.35
C THR A 266 32.56 10.07 -1.05
N THR A 267 33.57 9.75 -1.87
CA THR A 267 34.44 8.57 -1.71
C THR A 267 35.93 8.96 -1.66
N PRO A 268 36.34 9.93 -0.82
CA PRO A 268 37.69 10.48 -0.85
C PRO A 268 38.77 9.44 -0.51
N ARG A 269 38.46 8.49 0.39
CA ARG A 269 39.39 7.41 0.76
C ARG A 269 39.59 6.40 -0.35
N LEU A 270 38.54 6.09 -1.11
CA LEU A 270 38.65 5.19 -2.27
C LEU A 270 39.34 5.87 -3.45
N ALA A 271 39.11 7.17 -3.64
CA ALA A 271 39.79 7.97 -4.66
C ALA A 271 41.31 8.08 -4.45
N ALA A 272 41.78 7.92 -3.20
CA ALA A 272 43.21 7.87 -2.87
C ALA A 272 43.86 6.50 -3.14
N LEU A 273 43.07 5.49 -3.52
CA LEU A 273 43.53 4.12 -3.79
C LEU A 273 43.42 3.79 -5.28
N ASN A 274 44.22 2.82 -5.74
CA ASN A 274 44.13 2.31 -7.11
C ASN A 274 42.99 1.28 -7.23
N VAL A 275 41.74 1.74 -7.15
CA VAL A 275 40.54 0.91 -7.22
C VAL A 275 39.95 0.86 -8.63
N ILE A 276 39.33 -0.26 -8.98
CA ILE A 276 38.51 -0.37 -10.20
C ILE A 276 37.10 0.11 -9.86
N ASN A 277 36.62 1.13 -10.56
CA ASN A 277 35.28 1.66 -10.40
C ASN A 277 34.38 1.22 -11.57
N PHE A 278 33.21 0.67 -11.25
CA PHE A 278 32.18 0.31 -12.22
C PHE A 278 31.10 1.39 -12.22
N SER A 279 31.16 2.31 -13.19
CA SER A 279 30.26 3.47 -13.24
C SER A 279 28.87 3.15 -13.79
N ASP A 280 28.74 2.05 -14.53
CA ASP A 280 27.48 1.61 -15.14
C ASP A 280 27.10 0.25 -14.56
N ALA A 281 26.38 0.27 -13.44
CA ALA A 281 25.89 -0.90 -12.74
C ALA A 281 24.42 -0.69 -12.36
N SER A 282 23.61 -1.73 -12.55
CA SER A 282 22.18 -1.74 -12.23
C SER A 282 21.85 -2.85 -11.24
N SER A 283 20.94 -2.59 -10.30
CA SER A 283 20.47 -3.58 -9.33
C SER A 283 19.39 -4.49 -9.92
N CYS A 284 19.26 -5.71 -9.40
CA CYS A 284 18.16 -6.62 -9.74
C CYS A 284 16.78 -6.04 -9.40
N GLY A 285 16.70 -5.28 -8.30
CA GLY A 285 15.49 -4.69 -7.75
C GLY A 285 15.77 -3.38 -7.03
N THR A 286 14.73 -2.76 -6.49
CA THR A 286 14.79 -1.47 -5.78
C THR A 286 14.57 -1.62 -4.27
N ASN A 287 14.51 -2.86 -3.77
CA ASN A 287 14.40 -3.19 -2.36
C ASN A 287 15.32 -4.38 -2.01
N THR A 288 15.67 -4.50 -0.74
CA THR A 288 16.61 -5.53 -0.24
C THR A 288 16.02 -6.94 -0.35
N GLU A 289 14.71 -7.10 -0.13
CA GLU A 289 13.99 -8.37 -0.19
C GLU A 289 14.06 -9.04 -1.57
N VAL A 290 14.06 -8.27 -2.65
CA VAL A 290 14.25 -8.78 -4.03
C VAL A 290 15.72 -8.82 -4.42
N SER A 291 16.49 -7.79 -4.08
CA SER A 291 17.84 -7.63 -4.64
C SER A 291 18.83 -8.63 -4.08
N VAL A 292 18.80 -8.92 -2.78
CA VAL A 292 19.77 -9.82 -2.15
C VAL A 292 19.60 -11.26 -2.65
N PRO A 293 18.40 -11.86 -2.66
CA PRO A 293 18.23 -13.20 -3.21
C PRO A 293 18.60 -13.29 -4.69
N CYS A 294 18.28 -12.27 -5.48
CA CYS A 294 18.64 -12.23 -6.91
C CYS A 294 20.16 -12.23 -7.13
N MET A 295 20.92 -11.43 -6.36
CA MET A 295 22.38 -11.32 -6.51
C MET A 295 23.12 -12.62 -6.23
N PHE A 296 22.58 -13.47 -5.35
CA PHE A 296 23.17 -14.76 -4.97
C PHE A 296 22.48 -15.96 -5.63
N SER A 297 21.51 -15.71 -6.53
CA SER A 297 20.84 -16.73 -7.32
C SER A 297 21.61 -16.98 -8.61
N SER A 298 21.72 -18.26 -9.01
CA SER A 298 22.26 -18.64 -10.33
C SER A 298 21.37 -18.22 -11.50
N TYR A 299 20.10 -17.90 -11.24
CA TYR A 299 19.10 -17.61 -12.28
C TYR A 299 18.83 -16.10 -12.45
N GLY A 300 19.35 -15.25 -11.57
CA GLY A 300 18.98 -13.83 -11.54
C GLY A 300 17.52 -13.63 -11.11
N ARG A 301 16.86 -12.61 -11.68
CA ARG A 301 15.46 -12.24 -11.40
C ARG A 301 14.48 -12.96 -12.30
#